data_AF-A0A0D2MWP9-F1
#
_entry.id   AF-A0A0D2MWP9-F1
#
_cell.length_a   1.000
_cell.length_b   1.000
_cell.length_c   1.000
_cell.angle_alpha   90.00
_cell.angle_beta   90.00
_cell.angle_gamma   90.00
#
_symmetry.space_group_name_H-M   'P 1'
#
loop_
_entity.id
_entity.type
_entity.pdbx_description
1 polymer ?
#
loop_
_entity_poly.entity_id
_entity_poly.type
_entity_poly.pdbx_seq_one_letter_code
_entity_poly.pdbx_strand_id
1 'polypeptide(L)'
;MPSQARGAGAARPQGLLPALVANLGATWWLRPATYRVNSWTFALQCVLAAAACLATFQILGEQIKGSAVAAGFEGDPSTLEVLDTRFGYTPEEVAATFAAWTPAGRLRYLLIEAIDVVVYCTAYRGASIVLINSLAQLIVERWPALRWVRHAAAMPISLAAVDYIEDALQVAVLLSYPSVEPLLQSGKHTLASGGGAEAPSTLSVWRATAVAASAVNRSKWDLLRVCLAALVAMMVAAAAAAAAGPRTRSGTTGGSGARARTGQRRKDE
;
A
#
# COMPACT_ATOMS: atom_id res chain seq x y z
N MET A 1 -55.63 -11.89 26.73
CA MET A 1 -54.98 -10.83 25.94
C MET A 1 -54.77 -9.64 26.86
N PRO A 2 -53.54 -9.11 27.00
CA PRO A 2 -52.99 -8.20 26.00
C PRO A 2 -51.59 -8.58 25.48
N SER A 3 -51.36 -8.12 24.26
CA SER A 3 -50.19 -8.27 23.41
C SER A 3 -49.09 -7.27 23.83
N GLN A 4 -47.87 -7.77 24.07
CA GLN A 4 -46.66 -6.94 24.11
C GLN A 4 -46.07 -6.86 22.70
N ALA A 5 -46.29 -5.72 22.05
CA ALA A 5 -45.64 -5.36 20.80
C ALA A 5 -44.13 -5.17 21.05
N ARG A 6 -43.31 -6.04 20.47
CA ARG A 6 -41.87 -5.81 20.31
C ARG A 6 -41.69 -4.71 19.26
N GLY A 7 -41.22 -3.55 19.68
CA GLY A 7 -40.75 -2.50 18.79
C GLY A 7 -39.57 -3.01 17.97
N ALA A 8 -39.74 -3.05 16.65
CA ALA A 8 -38.66 -3.25 15.70
C ALA A 8 -37.71 -2.04 15.79
N GLY A 9 -36.50 -2.27 16.33
CA GLY A 9 -35.42 -1.30 16.26
C GLY A 9 -35.05 -1.08 14.80
N ALA A 10 -35.33 0.12 14.28
CA ALA A 10 -34.92 0.54 12.96
C ALA A 10 -33.38 0.50 12.87
N ALA A 11 -32.86 -0.45 12.07
CA ALA A 11 -31.47 -0.45 11.68
C ALA A 11 -31.22 0.81 10.85
N ARG A 12 -30.48 1.79 11.41
CA ARG A 12 -30.00 2.93 10.64
C ARG A 12 -29.10 2.40 9.52
N PRO A 13 -29.34 2.74 8.25
CA PRO A 13 -28.40 2.43 7.18
C PRO A 13 -27.10 3.19 7.47
N GLN A 14 -26.07 2.45 7.89
CA GLN A 14 -24.72 2.99 7.93
C GLN A 14 -24.31 3.19 6.47
N GLY A 15 -24.27 4.45 6.04
CA GLY A 15 -23.76 4.78 4.71
C GLY A 15 -22.34 4.25 4.53
N LEU A 16 -21.97 4.00 3.27
CA LEU A 16 -20.65 3.48 2.90
C LEU A 16 -19.50 4.38 3.42
N LEU A 17 -19.72 5.70 3.45
CA LEU A 17 -18.72 6.69 3.89
C LEU A 17 -18.40 6.59 5.40
N PRO A 18 -19.38 6.63 6.33
CA PRO A 18 -19.09 6.43 7.75
C PRO A 18 -18.42 5.09 8.06
N ALA A 19 -18.74 4.01 7.33
CA ALA A 19 -18.09 2.71 7.49
C ALA A 19 -16.64 2.70 6.96
N LEU A 20 -16.37 3.43 5.86
CA LEU A 20 -15.02 3.68 5.36
C LEU A 20 -14.20 4.53 6.33
N VAL A 21 -14.76 5.62 6.85
CA VAL A 21 -14.10 6.51 7.81
C VAL A 21 -13.88 5.81 9.16
N ALA A 22 -14.80 4.96 9.61
CA ALA A 22 -14.63 4.15 10.81
C ALA A 22 -13.55 3.06 10.63
N ASN A 23 -13.44 2.43 9.45
CA ASN A 23 -12.35 1.48 9.13
C ASN A 23 -10.99 2.18 8.96
N LEU A 24 -10.96 3.42 8.47
CA LEU A 24 -9.74 4.20 8.33
C LEU A 24 -9.30 4.81 9.67
N GLY A 25 -10.25 5.18 10.54
CA GLY A 25 -10.00 5.87 11.81
C GLY A 25 -9.87 4.99 13.06
N ALA A 26 -10.36 3.75 13.05
CA ALA A 26 -10.31 2.90 14.24
C ALA A 26 -9.01 2.07 14.31
N THR A 27 -8.12 2.46 15.23
CA THR A 27 -7.11 1.59 15.89
C THR A 27 -5.92 1.09 15.07
N TRP A 28 -5.14 1.98 14.46
CA TRP A 28 -3.84 1.65 13.84
C TRP A 28 -2.61 1.83 14.76
N TRP A 29 -2.81 2.07 16.06
CA TRP A 29 -1.71 2.18 17.04
C TRP A 29 -1.30 0.82 17.61
N LEU A 30 -0.21 0.27 17.05
CA LEU A 30 0.83 -0.55 17.70
C LEU A 30 0.41 -1.54 18.80
N ARG A 31 -0.56 -2.43 18.54
CA ARG A 31 -0.68 -3.68 19.30
C ARG A 31 -0.45 -4.87 18.38
N PRO A 32 0.42 -5.84 18.71
CA PRO A 32 0.62 -7.05 17.91
C PRO A 32 -0.66 -7.87 17.63
N ALA A 33 -1.76 -7.59 18.35
CA ALA A 33 -3.07 -8.18 18.13
C ALA A 33 -3.88 -7.54 16.98
N THR A 34 -3.55 -6.32 16.52
CA THR A 34 -4.36 -5.58 15.52
C THR A 34 -4.09 -5.98 14.07
N TYR A 35 -3.04 -6.76 13.79
CA TYR A 35 -2.78 -7.20 12.42
C TYR A 35 -3.66 -8.37 11.97
N ARG A 36 -4.56 -8.93 12.79
CA ARG A 36 -5.32 -10.15 12.46
C ARG A 36 -6.61 -9.88 11.66
N VAL A 37 -6.50 -9.26 10.49
CA VAL A 37 -7.62 -9.21 9.54
C VAL A 37 -7.55 -10.46 8.67
N ASN A 38 -8.57 -11.33 8.75
CA ASN A 38 -8.68 -12.58 7.99
C ASN A 38 -10.02 -12.69 7.22
N SER A 39 -10.56 -11.56 6.76
CA SER A 39 -11.80 -11.52 5.99
C SER A 39 -11.49 -11.56 4.49
N TRP A 40 -11.80 -12.68 3.83
CA TRP A 40 -11.65 -12.81 2.37
C TRP A 40 -12.57 -11.88 1.59
N THR A 41 -13.74 -11.53 2.13
CA THR A 41 -14.62 -10.51 1.54
C THR A 41 -13.94 -9.14 1.52
N PHE A 42 -13.29 -8.76 2.62
CA PHE A 42 -12.51 -7.51 2.69
C PHE A 42 -11.32 -7.55 1.73
N ALA A 43 -10.60 -8.67 1.66
CA ALA A 43 -9.50 -8.83 0.71
C ALA A 43 -9.98 -8.70 -0.75
N LEU A 44 -11.12 -9.29 -1.10
CA LEU A 44 -11.70 -9.18 -2.44
C LEU A 44 -12.06 -7.73 -2.77
N GLN A 45 -12.70 -7.00 -1.84
CA GLN A 45 -13.00 -5.58 -2.02
C GLN A 45 -11.74 -4.75 -2.24
N CYS A 46 -10.69 -5.04 -1.47
CA CYS A 46 -9.38 -4.41 -1.62
C CYS A 46 -8.75 -4.71 -3.00
N VAL A 47 -8.77 -5.96 -3.46
CA VAL A 47 -8.26 -6.32 -4.79
C VAL A 47 -9.03 -5.61 -5.90
N LEU A 48 -10.36 -5.56 -5.81
CA LEU A 48 -11.19 -4.86 -6.80
C LEU A 48 -10.92 -3.35 -6.83
N ALA A 49 -10.76 -2.73 -5.65
CA ALA A 49 -10.39 -1.33 -5.55
C ALA A 49 -9.00 -1.05 -6.16
N ALA A 50 -8.01 -1.88 -5.84
CA ALA A 50 -6.67 -1.77 -6.40
C ALA A 50 -6.67 -1.94 -7.94
N ALA A 51 -7.43 -2.90 -8.46
CA ALA A 51 -7.58 -3.11 -9.90
C ALA A 51 -8.24 -1.90 -10.60
N ALA A 52 -9.26 -1.31 -9.98
CA ALA A 52 -9.90 -0.10 -10.50
C ALA A 52 -8.94 1.11 -10.53
N CYS A 53 -8.12 1.28 -9.50
CA CYS A 53 -7.06 2.29 -9.46
C CYS A 53 -6.04 2.07 -10.59
N LEU A 54 -5.54 0.85 -10.78
CA LEU A 54 -4.60 0.54 -11.86
C LEU A 54 -5.19 0.85 -13.24
N ALA A 55 -6.45 0.49 -13.49
CA ALA A 55 -7.13 0.84 -14.73
C ALA A 55 -7.24 2.37 -14.90
N THR A 56 -7.52 3.09 -13.81
CA THR A 56 -7.57 4.55 -13.82
C THR A 56 -6.21 5.17 -14.13
N PHE A 57 -5.12 4.65 -13.53
CA PHE A 57 -3.75 5.10 -13.80
C PHE A 57 -3.36 4.91 -15.26
N GLN A 58 -3.72 3.77 -15.85
CA GLN A 58 -3.47 3.51 -17.28
C GLN A 58 -4.19 4.54 -18.16
N ILE A 59 -5.48 4.80 -17.90
CA ILE A 59 -6.25 5.79 -18.67
C ILE A 59 -5.66 7.20 -18.52
N LEU A 60 -5.33 7.61 -17.30
CA LEU A 60 -4.75 8.93 -17.05
C LEU A 60 -3.34 9.07 -17.64
N GLY A 61 -2.51 8.02 -17.55
CA GLY A 61 -1.18 7.97 -18.15
C GLY A 61 -1.22 8.14 -19.66
N GLU A 62 -2.13 7.45 -20.35
CA GLU A 62 -2.33 7.62 -21.79
C GLU A 62 -2.84 9.01 -22.15
N GLN A 63 -3.70 9.62 -21.33
CA GLN A 63 -4.12 11.01 -21.53
C GLN A 63 -2.98 12.01 -21.35
N ILE A 64 -2.06 11.79 -20.40
CA ILE A 64 -0.88 12.63 -20.19
C ILE A 64 -0.01 12.57 -21.45
N LYS A 65 0.36 11.37 -21.89
CA LYS A 65 1.15 11.13 -23.12
C LYS A 65 0.50 11.76 -24.34
N GLY A 66 -0.78 11.45 -24.57
CA GLY A 66 -1.54 11.98 -25.71
C GLY A 66 -1.62 13.50 -25.73
N SER A 67 -1.74 14.14 -24.56
CA SER A 67 -1.74 15.60 -24.46
C SER A 67 -0.39 16.23 -24.82
N ALA A 68 0.72 15.59 -24.45
CA ALA A 68 2.06 16.06 -24.77
C ALA A 68 2.34 15.95 -26.28
N VAL A 69 1.99 14.80 -26.89
CA VAL A 69 2.11 14.60 -28.35
C VAL A 69 1.27 15.61 -29.12
N ALA A 70 0.02 15.84 -28.70
CA ALA A 70 -0.85 16.85 -29.31
C ALA A 70 -0.31 18.29 -29.16
N ALA A 71 0.51 18.55 -28.14
CA ALA A 71 1.19 19.83 -27.92
C ALA A 71 2.54 19.95 -28.64
N GLY A 72 2.92 18.96 -29.46
CA GLY A 72 4.14 18.99 -30.28
C GLY A 72 5.35 18.31 -29.65
N PHE A 73 5.18 17.43 -28.66
CA PHE A 73 6.29 16.59 -28.19
C PHE A 73 6.70 15.58 -29.28
N GLU A 74 7.95 15.67 -29.74
CA GLU A 74 8.51 14.84 -30.83
C GLU A 74 9.30 13.62 -30.34
N GLY A 75 9.46 13.44 -29.02
CA GLY A 75 10.18 12.30 -28.43
C GLY A 75 9.32 11.02 -28.33
N ASP A 76 9.92 9.94 -27.83
CA ASP A 76 9.20 8.69 -27.56
C ASP A 76 8.22 8.88 -26.38
N PRO A 77 6.89 8.68 -26.56
CA PRO A 77 5.90 8.79 -25.50
C PRO A 77 6.13 7.87 -24.29
N SER A 78 6.90 6.79 -24.44
CA SER A 78 7.30 5.94 -23.30
C SER A 78 8.16 6.70 -22.28
N THR A 79 8.90 7.71 -22.72
CA THR A 79 9.71 8.59 -21.84
C THR A 79 8.87 9.55 -21.00
N LEU A 80 7.55 9.60 -21.25
CA LEU A 80 6.59 10.39 -20.49
C LEU A 80 5.82 9.56 -19.46
N GLU A 81 6.25 8.32 -19.22
CA GLU A 81 5.75 7.52 -18.11
C GLU A 81 5.86 8.26 -16.78
N VAL A 82 4.89 7.98 -15.89
CA VAL A 82 4.84 8.52 -14.53
C VAL A 82 6.15 8.22 -13.80
N LEU A 83 6.58 9.13 -12.93
CA LEU A 83 7.89 9.01 -12.27
C LEU A 83 7.98 7.77 -11.38
N ASP A 84 6.84 7.36 -10.84
CA ASP A 84 6.69 6.19 -9.97
C ASP A 84 7.16 4.87 -10.63
N THR A 85 6.88 4.68 -11.91
CA THR A 85 7.20 3.41 -12.61
C THR A 85 8.68 3.26 -12.92
N ARG A 86 9.49 4.29 -12.68
CA ARG A 86 10.94 4.27 -12.96
C ARG A 86 11.70 3.75 -11.75
N PHE A 87 12.79 3.01 -11.97
CA PHE A 87 13.70 2.62 -10.89
C PHE A 87 14.64 3.78 -10.53
N GLY A 88 14.07 4.85 -9.97
CA GLY A 88 14.76 6.11 -9.75
C GLY A 88 14.90 6.96 -11.02
N TYR A 89 15.33 8.20 -10.82
CA TYR A 89 15.45 9.23 -11.85
C TYR A 89 16.36 10.36 -11.36
N THR A 90 16.89 11.13 -12.29
CA THR A 90 17.64 12.35 -12.04
C THR A 90 16.71 13.57 -12.03
N PRO A 91 17.06 14.68 -11.35
CA PRO A 91 16.32 15.92 -11.46
C PRO A 91 16.16 16.38 -12.92
N GLU A 92 17.16 16.19 -13.77
CA GLU A 92 17.13 16.55 -15.18
C GLU A 92 16.06 15.76 -15.95
N GLU A 93 15.92 14.46 -15.70
CA GLU A 93 14.87 13.62 -16.30
C GLU A 93 13.48 14.03 -15.84
N VAL A 94 13.33 14.39 -14.56
CA VAL A 94 12.06 14.93 -14.02
C VAL A 94 11.71 16.24 -14.70
N ALA A 95 12.67 17.17 -14.81
CA ALA A 95 12.46 18.45 -15.48
C ALA A 95 12.06 18.26 -16.95
N ALA A 96 12.75 17.38 -17.69
CA ALA A 96 12.42 17.07 -19.07
C ALA A 96 10.99 16.50 -19.19
N THR A 97 10.61 15.58 -18.29
CA THR A 97 9.27 14.98 -18.25
C THR A 97 8.20 16.05 -17.97
N PHE A 98 8.40 16.89 -16.96
CA PHE A 98 7.44 17.94 -16.58
C PHE A 98 7.38 19.10 -17.56
N ALA A 99 8.44 19.37 -18.31
CA ALA A 99 8.46 20.32 -19.42
C ALA A 99 7.67 19.79 -20.63
N ALA A 100 7.75 18.48 -20.89
CA ALA A 100 6.99 17.84 -21.97
C ALA A 100 5.49 17.71 -21.64
N TRP A 101 5.14 17.56 -20.37
CA TRP A 101 3.74 17.51 -19.95
C TRP A 101 3.05 18.88 -20.07
N THR A 102 1.88 18.89 -20.70
CA THR A 102 1.00 20.05 -20.70
C THR A 102 0.55 20.40 -19.27
N PRO A 103 0.06 21.64 -19.00
CA PRO A 103 -0.54 21.96 -17.70
C PRO A 103 -1.65 20.98 -17.29
N ALA A 104 -2.46 20.54 -18.25
CA ALA A 104 -3.49 19.54 -18.01
C ALA A 104 -2.91 18.14 -17.75
N GLY A 105 -1.78 17.78 -18.34
CA GLY A 105 -1.04 16.55 -18.04
C GLY A 105 -0.52 16.55 -16.60
N ARG A 106 0.08 17.64 -16.15
CA ARG A 106 0.55 17.81 -14.76
C ARG A 106 -0.59 17.70 -13.74
N LEU A 107 -1.76 18.27 -14.03
CA LEU A 107 -2.94 18.11 -13.16
C LEU A 107 -3.43 16.66 -13.09
N ARG A 108 -3.42 15.94 -14.21
CA ARG A 108 -3.77 14.50 -14.23
C ARG A 108 -2.77 13.67 -13.43
N TYR A 109 -1.50 14.03 -13.46
CA TYR A 109 -0.49 13.37 -12.64
C TYR A 109 -0.76 13.61 -11.14
N LEU A 110 -1.07 14.83 -10.70
CA LEU A 110 -1.51 15.07 -9.31
C LEU A 110 -2.74 14.24 -8.92
N LEU A 111 -3.65 13.99 -9.86
CA LEU A 111 -4.80 13.11 -9.64
C LEU A 111 -4.39 11.64 -9.49
N ILE A 112 -3.40 11.17 -10.27
CA ILE A 112 -2.81 9.83 -10.09
C ILE A 112 -2.25 9.71 -8.67
N GLU A 113 -1.38 10.63 -8.25
CA GLU A 113 -0.77 10.63 -6.91
C GLU A 113 -1.84 10.65 -5.81
N ALA A 114 -2.89 11.46 -5.96
CA ALA A 114 -3.97 11.53 -4.98
C ALA A 114 -4.76 10.21 -4.88
N ILE A 115 -5.02 9.55 -6.01
CA ILE A 115 -5.69 8.24 -6.03
C ILE A 115 -4.78 7.17 -5.44
N ASP A 116 -3.47 7.25 -5.70
CA ASP A 116 -2.49 6.29 -5.19
C ASP A 116 -2.46 6.29 -3.66
N VAL A 117 -2.14 7.45 -3.08
CA VAL A 117 -2.12 7.71 -1.63
C VAL A 117 -3.43 7.27 -0.96
N VAL A 118 -4.57 7.73 -1.47
CA VAL A 118 -5.84 7.61 -0.74
C VAL A 118 -6.43 6.20 -0.90
N VAL A 119 -6.45 5.68 -2.12
CA VAL A 119 -7.23 4.48 -2.47
C VAL A 119 -6.33 3.30 -2.72
N TYR A 120 -5.36 3.42 -3.63
CA TYR A 120 -4.55 2.28 -4.06
C TYR A 120 -3.71 1.71 -2.92
N CYS A 121 -2.94 2.57 -2.23
CA CYS A 121 -2.13 2.22 -1.07
C CYS A 121 -2.93 1.51 0.02
N THR A 122 -4.11 2.03 0.34
CA THR A 122 -5.01 1.42 1.32
C THR A 122 -5.49 0.04 0.86
N ALA A 123 -5.89 -0.06 -0.41
CA ALA A 123 -6.46 -1.25 -1.00
C ALA A 123 -5.44 -2.40 -1.08
N TYR A 124 -4.30 -2.20 -1.75
CA TYR A 124 -3.33 -3.29 -1.90
C TYR A 124 -2.77 -3.73 -0.54
N ARG A 125 -2.56 -2.80 0.40
CA ARG A 125 -2.14 -3.10 1.77
C ARG A 125 -3.17 -3.98 2.48
N GLY A 126 -4.44 -3.63 2.39
CA GLY A 126 -5.55 -4.37 3.01
C GLY A 126 -5.61 -5.81 2.52
N ALA A 127 -5.53 -6.03 1.20
CA ALA A 127 -5.50 -7.36 0.60
C ALA A 127 -4.25 -8.16 1.05
N SER A 128 -3.08 -7.51 1.04
CA SER A 128 -1.80 -8.14 1.39
C SER A 128 -1.75 -8.58 2.85
N ILE A 129 -2.31 -7.79 3.78
CA ILE A 129 -2.40 -8.15 5.20
C ILE A 129 -3.22 -9.43 5.36
N VAL A 130 -4.41 -9.52 4.73
CA VAL A 130 -5.26 -10.72 4.82
C VAL A 130 -4.55 -11.95 4.27
N LEU A 131 -3.89 -11.81 3.12
CA LEU A 131 -3.15 -12.90 2.50
C LEU A 131 -2.02 -13.39 3.42
N ILE A 132 -1.18 -12.48 3.91
CA ILE A 132 -0.04 -12.82 4.77
C ILE A 132 -0.50 -13.45 6.08
N ASN A 133 -1.56 -12.95 6.71
CA ASN A 133 -2.11 -13.56 7.92
C ASN A 133 -2.63 -14.97 7.67
N SER A 134 -3.32 -15.19 6.55
CA SER A 134 -3.86 -16.49 6.18
C SER A 134 -2.72 -17.50 5.96
N LEU A 135 -1.67 -17.10 5.24
CA LEU A 135 -0.47 -17.90 5.04
C LEU A 135 0.26 -18.18 6.36
N ALA A 136 0.46 -17.15 7.19
CA ALA A 136 1.10 -17.28 8.50
C ALA A 136 0.32 -18.21 9.43
N GLN A 137 -1.01 -18.20 9.37
CA GLN A 137 -1.85 -19.11 10.14
C GLN A 137 -1.58 -20.57 9.74
N LEU A 138 -1.63 -20.89 8.44
CA LEU A 138 -1.35 -22.25 7.93
C LEU A 138 0.04 -22.75 8.36
N ILE A 139 1.06 -21.89 8.24
CA ILE A 139 2.44 -22.19 8.64
C ILE A 139 2.52 -22.48 10.14
N VAL A 140 1.91 -21.63 10.98
CA VAL A 140 2.02 -21.75 12.45
C VAL A 140 1.21 -22.92 13.01
N GLU A 141 0.06 -23.25 12.41
CA GLU A 141 -0.71 -24.45 12.78
C GLU A 141 0.11 -25.72 12.58
N ARG A 142 0.91 -25.78 11.51
CA ARG A 142 1.81 -26.91 11.25
C ARG A 142 3.08 -26.85 12.08
N TRP A 143 3.74 -25.69 12.13
CA TRP A 143 5.02 -25.47 12.79
C TRP A 143 4.94 -24.34 13.81
N PRO A 144 4.48 -24.63 15.05
CA PRO A 144 4.32 -23.60 16.09
C PRO A 144 5.60 -22.83 16.45
N ALA A 145 6.78 -23.43 16.21
CA ALA A 145 8.07 -22.78 16.38
C ALA A 145 8.25 -21.56 15.47
N LEU A 146 7.54 -21.51 14.33
CA LEU A 146 7.59 -20.41 13.35
C LEU A 146 6.57 -19.30 13.65
N ARG A 147 6.13 -19.14 14.91
CA ARG A 147 5.17 -18.09 15.32
C ARG A 147 5.57 -16.67 14.94
N TRP A 148 6.86 -16.41 14.76
CA TRP A 148 7.42 -15.12 14.34
C TRP A 148 6.99 -14.73 12.92
N VAL A 149 6.62 -15.69 12.05
CA VAL A 149 6.12 -15.43 10.69
C VAL A 149 4.86 -14.56 10.71
N ARG A 150 4.12 -14.51 11.83
CA ARG A 150 2.98 -13.59 11.99
C ARG A 150 3.36 -12.12 11.93
N HIS A 151 4.62 -11.77 12.18
CA HIS A 151 5.12 -10.40 12.02
C HIS A 151 5.33 -10.00 10.57
N ALA A 152 5.26 -10.94 9.62
CA ALA A 152 5.31 -10.65 8.19
C ALA A 152 4.21 -9.68 7.74
N ALA A 153 3.08 -9.60 8.47
CA ALA A 153 2.00 -8.66 8.17
C ALA A 153 2.41 -7.18 8.36
N ALA A 154 3.54 -6.91 9.02
CA ALA A 154 4.14 -5.58 9.08
C ALA A 154 4.78 -5.15 7.75
N MET A 155 5.10 -6.09 6.85
CA MET A 155 5.76 -5.78 5.57
C MET A 155 4.88 -4.91 4.66
N PRO A 156 3.61 -5.26 4.36
CA PRO A 156 2.75 -4.40 3.53
C PRO A 156 2.49 -3.03 4.15
N ILE A 157 2.55 -2.92 5.48
CA ILE A 157 2.39 -1.64 6.17
C ILE A 157 3.63 -0.77 5.99
N SER A 158 4.81 -1.38 6.09
CA SER A 158 6.08 -0.69 5.87
C SER A 158 6.19 -0.24 4.42
N LEU A 159 5.78 -1.09 3.46
CA LEU A 159 5.72 -0.75 2.05
C LEU A 159 4.79 0.44 1.80
N ALA A 160 3.55 0.38 2.30
CA ALA A 160 2.61 1.50 2.16
C ALA A 160 3.13 2.79 2.81
N ALA A 161 3.86 2.70 3.93
CA ALA A 161 4.47 3.88 4.55
C ALA A 161 5.55 4.51 3.66
N VAL A 162 6.34 3.68 2.96
CA VAL A 162 7.30 4.19 1.98
C VAL A 162 6.59 4.80 0.78
N ASP A 163 5.54 4.16 0.26
CA ASP A 163 4.70 4.72 -0.83
C ASP A 163 4.15 6.09 -0.45
N TYR A 164 3.56 6.24 0.74
CA TYR A 164 3.06 7.53 1.22
C TYR A 164 4.12 8.64 1.23
N ILE A 165 5.35 8.32 1.61
CA ILE A 165 6.45 9.29 1.62
C ILE A 165 6.86 9.62 0.18
N GLU A 166 6.87 8.60 -0.67
CA GLU A 166 7.22 8.69 -2.08
C GLU A 166 6.23 9.60 -2.83
N ASP A 167 4.94 9.30 -2.77
CA ASP A 167 3.88 10.09 -3.41
C ASP A 167 3.86 11.54 -2.89
N ALA A 168 4.05 11.74 -1.58
CA ALA A 168 4.13 13.08 -1.00
C ALA A 168 5.33 13.86 -1.55
N LEU A 169 6.47 13.20 -1.75
CA LEU A 169 7.64 13.81 -2.38
C LEU A 169 7.39 14.05 -3.88
N GLN A 170 6.75 13.16 -4.61
CA GLN A 170 6.40 13.37 -6.02
C GLN A 170 5.47 14.59 -6.20
N VAL A 171 4.44 14.70 -5.36
CA VAL A 171 3.57 15.88 -5.31
C VAL A 171 4.37 17.14 -4.99
N ALA A 172 5.25 17.09 -3.98
CA ALA A 172 6.10 18.23 -3.63
C ALA A 172 7.02 18.64 -4.80
N VAL A 173 7.62 17.67 -5.50
CA VAL A 173 8.48 17.91 -6.66
C VAL A 173 7.71 18.56 -7.80
N LEU A 174 6.46 18.14 -8.06
CA LEU A 174 5.63 18.77 -9.08
C LEU A 174 5.15 20.18 -8.66
N LEU A 175 4.68 20.35 -7.43
CA LEU A 175 4.17 21.64 -6.94
C LEU A 175 5.28 22.70 -6.80
N SER A 176 6.50 22.26 -6.51
CA SER A 176 7.68 23.13 -6.48
C SER A 176 8.42 23.18 -7.81
N TYR A 177 7.95 22.47 -8.84
CA TYR A 177 8.56 22.53 -10.16
C TYR A 177 8.52 23.97 -10.63
N PRO A 178 9.68 24.61 -10.85
CA PRO A 178 9.70 25.90 -11.51
C PRO A 178 9.08 25.65 -12.88
N SER A 179 7.85 26.11 -13.06
CA SER A 179 7.27 26.25 -14.39
C SER A 179 8.27 27.11 -15.15
N VAL A 180 9.09 26.45 -15.96
CA VAL A 180 10.36 26.96 -16.45
C VAL A 180 10.16 28.41 -16.93
N GLU A 181 11.17 29.21 -16.67
CA GLU A 181 11.54 30.51 -17.22
C GLU A 181 11.53 30.68 -18.78
N PRO A 182 10.78 29.95 -19.67
CA PRO A 182 10.46 30.53 -20.98
C PRO A 182 9.49 31.71 -20.95
N LEU A 183 8.93 32.04 -19.78
CA LEU A 183 8.40 33.38 -19.49
C LEU A 183 9.49 34.45 -19.26
N LEU A 184 10.76 34.06 -19.22
CA LEU A 184 11.87 34.94 -18.86
C LEU A 184 13.02 34.98 -19.87
N GLN A 185 13.02 34.15 -20.94
CA GLN A 185 14.07 34.26 -21.96
C GLN A 185 13.67 34.19 -23.46
N SER A 186 12.48 33.73 -23.88
CA SER A 186 12.25 33.48 -25.34
C SER A 186 11.32 34.45 -26.08
N GLY A 187 10.98 35.61 -25.53
CA GLY A 187 10.08 36.58 -26.20
C GLY A 187 10.44 38.03 -25.95
N LYS A 188 11.57 38.49 -26.51
CA LYS A 188 11.96 39.90 -26.74
C LYS A 188 10.99 40.96 -26.20
N HIS A 189 11.34 41.62 -25.10
CA HIS A 189 11.32 43.09 -25.07
C HIS A 189 12.43 43.59 -24.13
N THR A 190 13.38 44.25 -24.78
CA THR A 190 14.36 45.19 -24.26
C THR A 190 13.86 45.94 -23.03
N LEU A 191 14.59 45.92 -21.91
CA LEU A 191 14.89 47.10 -21.08
C LEU A 191 15.79 46.74 -19.88
N ALA A 192 16.98 47.36 -19.90
CA ALA A 192 17.67 47.96 -18.77
C ALA A 192 17.92 47.14 -17.47
N SER A 193 19.20 46.83 -17.26
CA SER A 193 19.94 47.05 -15.99
C SER A 193 19.11 47.09 -14.70
N GLY A 194 19.07 45.95 -14.01
CA GLY A 194 18.68 45.87 -12.60
C GLY A 194 19.17 44.56 -12.03
N GLY A 195 20.32 44.59 -11.37
CA GLY A 195 20.88 43.43 -10.67
C GLY A 195 19.92 42.94 -9.59
N GLY A 196 19.23 41.84 -9.86
CA GLY A 196 18.51 41.06 -8.88
C GLY A 196 18.81 39.60 -9.18
N ALA A 197 19.72 39.01 -8.41
CA ALA A 197 20.00 37.59 -8.46
C ALA A 197 18.68 36.82 -8.23
N GLU A 198 18.21 36.14 -9.27
CA GLU A 198 17.14 35.17 -9.17
C GLU A 198 17.53 34.15 -8.10
N ALA A 199 16.70 34.02 -7.05
CA ALA A 199 17.07 33.41 -5.79
C ALA A 199 17.61 31.97 -5.99
N PRO A 200 18.93 31.73 -5.80
CA PRO A 200 19.56 30.42 -5.99
C PRO A 200 18.96 29.31 -5.10
N SER A 201 18.18 29.69 -4.08
CA SER A 201 17.56 28.80 -3.11
C SER A 201 16.44 27.92 -3.70
N THR A 202 15.59 28.44 -4.59
CA THR A 202 14.35 27.73 -4.99
C THR A 202 14.65 26.54 -5.91
N LEU A 203 15.53 26.74 -6.90
CA LEU A 203 15.99 25.66 -7.78
C LEU A 203 16.79 24.60 -7.03
N SER A 204 17.63 25.02 -6.07
CA SER A 204 18.38 24.10 -5.22
C SER A 204 17.47 23.23 -4.36
N VAL A 205 16.40 23.81 -3.81
CA VAL A 205 15.40 23.09 -3.01
C VAL A 205 14.64 22.11 -3.89
N TRP A 206 14.18 22.53 -5.08
CA TRP A 206 13.50 21.64 -6.02
C TRP A 206 14.36 20.42 -6.39
N ARG A 207 15.63 20.65 -6.75
CA ARG A 207 16.58 19.57 -7.08
C ARG A 207 16.80 18.63 -5.88
N ALA A 208 16.96 19.16 -4.68
CA ALA A 208 17.11 18.36 -3.47
C ALA A 208 15.87 17.48 -3.23
N THR A 209 14.66 18.04 -3.41
CA THR A 209 13.41 17.28 -3.30
C THR A 209 13.33 16.18 -4.37
N ALA A 210 13.72 16.46 -5.62
CA ALA A 210 13.72 15.47 -6.70
C ALA A 210 14.71 14.31 -6.43
N VAL A 211 15.90 14.62 -5.89
CA VAL A 211 16.87 13.61 -5.45
C VAL A 211 16.30 12.76 -4.31
N ALA A 212 15.67 13.38 -3.33
CA ALA A 212 15.03 12.68 -2.22
C ALA A 212 13.90 11.76 -2.71
N ALA A 213 13.01 12.27 -3.57
CA ALA A 213 11.93 11.51 -4.19
C ALA A 213 12.47 10.29 -4.95
N SER A 214 13.50 10.47 -5.79
CA SER A 214 14.14 9.35 -6.48
C SER A 214 14.77 8.32 -5.53
N ALA A 215 15.38 8.75 -4.43
CA ALA A 215 15.99 7.86 -3.47
C ALA A 215 14.92 7.02 -2.72
N VAL A 216 13.82 7.65 -2.34
CA VAL A 216 12.67 6.96 -1.73
C VAL A 216 12.04 5.99 -2.73
N ASN A 217 11.85 6.40 -3.98
CA ASN A 217 11.32 5.54 -5.05
C ASN A 217 12.19 4.29 -5.27
N ARG A 218 13.51 4.42 -5.35
CA ARG A 218 14.41 3.24 -5.42
C ARG A 218 14.26 2.33 -4.20
N SER A 219 14.21 2.93 -3.01
CA SER A 219 14.05 2.18 -1.75
C SER A 219 12.72 1.44 -1.70
N LYS A 220 11.64 2.03 -2.23
CA LYS A 220 10.33 1.38 -2.41
C LYS A 220 10.45 0.13 -3.25
N TRP A 221 11.05 0.24 -4.44
CA TRP A 221 11.21 -0.90 -5.35
C TRP A 221 12.08 -2.02 -4.76
N ASP A 222 13.14 -1.66 -4.04
CA ASP A 222 13.97 -2.65 -3.34
C ASP A 222 13.19 -3.35 -2.21
N LEU A 223 12.43 -2.58 -1.42
CA LEU A 223 11.56 -3.13 -0.38
C LEU A 223 10.48 -4.03 -0.98
N LEU A 224 9.87 -3.63 -2.10
CA LEU A 224 8.89 -4.43 -2.82
C LEU A 224 9.46 -5.79 -3.24
N ARG A 225 10.69 -5.82 -3.79
CA ARG A 225 11.37 -7.07 -4.16
C ARG A 225 11.55 -8.00 -2.95
N VAL A 226 11.98 -7.45 -1.81
CA VAL A 226 12.12 -8.22 -0.56
C VAL A 226 10.77 -8.74 -0.07
N CYS A 227 9.73 -7.90 -0.09
CA CYS A 227 8.36 -8.27 0.27
C CYS A 227 7.82 -9.39 -0.62
N LEU A 228 8.03 -9.31 -1.94
CA LEU A 228 7.63 -10.34 -2.90
C LEU A 228 8.35 -11.66 -2.66
N ALA A 229 9.67 -11.63 -2.45
CA ALA A 229 10.45 -12.82 -2.13
C ALA A 229 9.96 -13.50 -0.84
N ALA A 230 9.70 -12.70 0.20
CA ALA A 230 9.16 -13.19 1.46
C ALA A 230 7.75 -13.79 1.29
N LEU A 231 6.88 -13.14 0.52
CA LEU A 231 5.54 -13.64 0.21
C LEU A 231 5.61 -14.99 -0.53
N VAL A 232 6.47 -15.11 -1.54
CA VAL A 232 6.69 -16.39 -2.26
C VAL A 232 7.17 -17.48 -1.32
N ALA A 233 8.14 -17.19 -0.44
CA ALA A 233 8.61 -18.15 0.55
C ALA A 233 7.48 -18.60 1.50
N MET A 234 6.61 -17.67 1.92
CA MET A 234 5.44 -17.99 2.73
C MET A 234 4.41 -18.86 1.98
N MET A 235 4.15 -18.58 0.70
CA MET A 235 3.26 -19.41 -0.12
C MET A 235 3.78 -20.85 -0.25
N VAL A 236 5.08 -21.02 -0.50
CA VAL A 236 5.72 -22.34 -0.57
C VAL A 236 5.61 -23.07 0.78
N ALA A 237 5.91 -22.39 1.88
CA ALA A 237 5.81 -22.97 3.22
C ALA A 237 4.37 -23.35 3.58
N ALA A 238 3.39 -22.51 3.25
CA ALA A 238 1.97 -22.79 3.48
C ALA A 238 1.47 -23.97 2.64
N ALA A 239 1.89 -24.06 1.37
CA ALA A 239 1.58 -25.20 0.51
C ALA A 239 2.16 -26.51 1.07
N ALA A 240 3.41 -26.49 1.54
CA ALA A 240 4.03 -27.63 2.20
C ALA A 240 3.31 -28.01 3.52
N ALA A 241 2.87 -27.01 4.30
CA ALA A 241 2.08 -27.24 5.51
C ALA A 241 0.74 -27.93 5.20
N ALA A 242 0.05 -27.49 4.14
CA ALA A 242 -1.22 -28.06 3.71
C ALA A 242 -1.07 -29.49 3.17
N ALA A 243 -0.02 -29.76 2.39
CA ALA A 243 0.24 -31.09 1.82
C ALA A 243 0.59 -32.15 2.87
N ALA A 244 1.18 -31.76 4.01
CA ALA A 244 1.61 -32.68 5.05
C ALA A 244 0.48 -33.32 5.89
N GLY A 245 -0.79 -33.03 5.55
CA GLY A 245 -1.98 -33.56 6.20
C GLY A 245 -2.17 -33.09 7.66
N PRO A 246 -3.35 -33.36 8.25
CA PRO A 246 -3.56 -33.13 9.67
C PRO A 246 -2.48 -33.86 10.45
N ARG A 247 -1.89 -33.21 11.46
CA ARG A 247 -1.11 -33.94 12.47
C ARG A 247 -2.07 -34.96 13.07
N THR A 248 -1.93 -36.23 12.69
CA THR A 248 -2.47 -37.32 13.48
C THR A 248 -1.87 -37.10 14.85
N ARG A 249 -2.69 -36.63 15.80
CA ARG A 249 -2.35 -36.73 17.21
C ARG A 249 -2.17 -38.21 17.42
N SER A 250 -0.93 -38.68 17.35
CA SER A 250 -0.58 -40.02 17.76
C SER A 250 -1.08 -40.11 19.18
N GLY A 251 -2.22 -40.77 19.36
CA GLY A 251 -2.79 -41.01 20.66
C GLY A 251 -1.71 -41.73 21.43
N THR A 252 -1.11 -41.03 22.39
CA THR A 252 -0.58 -41.65 23.59
C THR A 252 -1.79 -42.18 24.36
N THR A 253 -2.45 -43.20 23.81
CA THR A 253 -3.09 -44.27 24.55
C THR A 253 -1.95 -45.12 25.10
N GLY A 254 -1.22 -44.57 26.07
CA GLY A 254 -0.17 -45.24 26.79
C GLY A 254 -0.46 -45.10 28.27
N GLY A 255 -1.01 -46.15 28.87
CA GLY A 255 -1.11 -46.28 30.32
C GLY A 255 -2.53 -46.40 30.85
N SER A 256 -3.17 -47.52 30.54
CA SER A 256 -4.12 -48.17 31.46
C SER A 256 -3.41 -48.40 32.80
N GLY A 257 -3.41 -47.40 33.66
CA GLY A 257 -3.13 -47.56 35.08
C GLY A 257 -4.42 -48.01 35.74
N ALA A 258 -4.66 -49.31 35.72
CA ALA A 258 -5.66 -49.98 36.54
C ALA A 258 -5.43 -49.59 38.00
N ARG A 259 -6.08 -48.52 38.46
CA ARG A 259 -6.13 -48.17 39.88
C ARG A 259 -7.11 -49.14 40.51
N ALA A 260 -6.54 -50.19 41.09
CA ALA A 260 -7.23 -51.20 41.87
C ALA A 260 -8.26 -50.54 42.79
N ARG A 261 -9.52 -50.96 42.63
CA ARG A 261 -10.54 -50.86 43.67
C ARG A 261 -10.08 -51.75 44.84
N THR A 262 -9.34 -51.19 45.78
CA THR A 262 -9.27 -51.75 47.12
C THR A 262 -10.58 -51.41 47.81
N GLY A 263 -11.46 -52.42 47.87
CA GLY A 263 -12.60 -52.39 48.75
C GLY A 263 -12.13 -52.31 50.19
N GLN A 264 -12.56 -51.26 50.90
CA GLN A 264 -12.52 -51.21 52.34
C GLN A 264 -13.96 -51.30 52.83
N ARG A 265 -14.34 -52.53 53.16
CA ARG A 265 -15.58 -52.88 53.84
C ARG A 265 -15.19 -53.21 55.29
N ARG A 266 -15.96 -52.66 56.24
CA ARG A 266 -16.01 -52.98 57.70
C ARG A 266 -14.80 -52.47 58.50
N LYS A 267 -14.94 -51.86 59.68
CA LYS A 267 -15.68 -52.12 60.93
C LYS A 267 -15.37 -50.87 61.82
N ASP A 268 -16.21 -50.21 62.61
CA ASP A 268 -16.94 -50.59 63.82
C ASP A 268 -17.65 -49.30 64.33
N GLU A 269 -18.66 -49.48 65.21
CA GLU A 269 -19.47 -48.50 65.98
C GLU A 269 -20.71 -47.89 65.30
#